data_AF-A0A958RCR2-F1
#
_entry.id   AF-A0A958RCR2-F1
#
_cell.length_a   1.000
_cell.length_b   1.000
_cell.length_c   1.000
_cell.angle_alpha   90.00
_cell.angle_beta   90.00
_cell.angle_gamma   90.00
#
_symmetry.space_group_name_H-M   'P 1'
#
loop_
_entity.id
_entity.type
_entity.pdbx_description
1 polymer ?
#
loop_
_entity_poly.entity_id
_entity_poly.type
_entity_poly.pdbx_seq_one_letter_code
_entity_poly.pdbx_strand_id
1 'polypeptide(L)'
;MDGLTVTTAKDLLTTGKTFSEMSNKRIHPESGDSSVKSFKDTLSEAVGKVNEMQKDADIKMQKLAAGESSNISEVMVAAEKADIALKLMMSVRNKVIDAYQEIMKMQV
;
A
#
# COMPACT_ATOMS: atom_id res chain seq x y z
N MET A 1 -11.25 -42.81 -50.73
CA MET A 1 -11.71 -42.78 -49.33
C MET A 1 -10.51 -43.16 -48.48
N ASP A 2 -10.55 -42.85 -47.18
CA ASP A 2 -9.49 -43.09 -46.18
C ASP A 2 -8.43 -41.99 -46.07
N GLY A 3 -8.67 -41.07 -45.14
CA GLY A 3 -7.72 -40.03 -44.75
C GLY A 3 -8.24 -38.98 -43.76
N LEU A 4 -9.53 -38.97 -43.45
CA LEU A 4 -10.19 -37.92 -42.66
C LEU A 4 -10.88 -38.45 -41.40
N THR A 5 -10.27 -39.31 -40.56
CA THR A 5 -10.99 -39.74 -39.33
C THR A 5 -10.17 -40.05 -38.07
N VAL A 6 -8.82 -40.09 -38.05
CA VAL A 6 -8.10 -40.61 -36.86
C VAL A 6 -7.27 -39.57 -36.08
N THR A 7 -6.93 -38.43 -36.67
CA THR A 7 -6.13 -37.40 -35.97
C THR A 7 -6.96 -36.57 -34.97
N THR A 8 -8.22 -36.28 -35.29
CA THR A 8 -9.09 -35.42 -34.46
C THR A 8 -9.49 -36.06 -33.12
N ALA A 9 -9.62 -37.39 -33.05
CA ALA A 9 -10.04 -38.07 -31.82
C ALA A 9 -8.95 -38.08 -30.74
N LYS A 10 -7.67 -38.06 -31.13
CA LYS A 10 -6.53 -38.08 -30.21
C LYS A 10 -6.20 -36.69 -29.64
N ASP A 11 -6.50 -35.63 -30.40
CA ASP A 11 -6.39 -34.24 -29.95
C ASP A 11 -7.45 -33.84 -28.90
N LEU A 12 -8.65 -34.43 -28.97
CA LEU A 12 -9.69 -34.18 -27.97
C LEU A 12 -9.39 -34.82 -26.60
N LEU A 13 -8.63 -35.93 -26.57
CA LEU A 13 -8.16 -36.55 -25.31
C LEU A 13 -7.07 -35.71 -24.62
N THR A 14 -6.30 -34.93 -25.39
CA THR A 14 -5.25 -34.03 -24.89
C THR A 14 -5.83 -32.69 -24.42
N THR A 15 -6.84 -32.17 -25.14
CA THR A 15 -7.51 -30.91 -24.80
C THR A 15 -8.20 -30.95 -23.42
N GLY A 16 -8.75 -32.10 -23.01
CA GLY A 16 -9.34 -32.27 -21.67
C GLY A 16 -8.36 -32.10 -20.51
N LYS A 17 -7.07 -32.43 -20.71
CA LYS A 17 -6.02 -32.20 -19.71
C LYS A 17 -5.57 -30.74 -19.66
N THR A 18 -5.50 -30.08 -20.82
CA THR A 18 -5.13 -28.66 -20.92
C THR A 18 -6.15 -27.72 -20.24
N PHE A 19 -7.43 -28.08 -20.24
CA PHE A 19 -8.46 -27.28 -19.56
C PHE A 19 -8.40 -27.42 -18.02
N SER A 20 -8.03 -28.60 -17.51
CA SER A 20 -7.81 -28.83 -16.07
C SER A 20 -6.56 -28.13 -15.53
N GLU A 21 -5.57 -27.84 -16.39
CA GLU A 21 -4.37 -27.08 -16.03
C GLU A 21 -4.64 -25.57 -16.00
N MET A 22 -5.62 -25.09 -16.78
CA MET A 22 -6.03 -23.69 -16.81
C MET A 22 -6.95 -23.29 -15.63
N SER A 23 -7.72 -24.23 -15.06
CA SER A 23 -8.59 -23.97 -13.91
C SER A 23 -7.84 -23.84 -12.58
N ASN A 24 -6.57 -24.27 -12.51
CA ASN A 24 -5.74 -24.14 -11.32
C ASN A 24 -4.77 -22.94 -11.34
N LYS A 25 -4.90 -22.03 -12.31
CA LYS A 25 -4.37 -20.66 -12.15
C LYS A 25 -5.32 -19.90 -11.21
N ARG A 26 -5.40 -20.36 -9.95
CA ARG A 26 -5.85 -19.52 -8.85
C ARG A 26 -5.03 -18.25 -8.94
N ILE A 27 -5.71 -17.11 -8.88
CA ILE A 27 -5.11 -15.79 -8.77
C ILE A 27 -4.32 -15.77 -7.46
N HIS A 28 -3.11 -16.31 -7.48
CA HIS A 28 -2.05 -15.84 -6.61
C HIS A 28 -1.60 -14.53 -7.24
N PRO A 29 -1.54 -13.41 -6.49
CA PRO A 29 -0.77 -12.27 -6.92
C PRO A 29 0.67 -12.76 -7.03
N GLU A 30 1.08 -13.09 -8.24
CA GLU A 30 2.46 -13.26 -8.61
C GLU A 30 3.12 -11.91 -8.34
N SER A 31 4.02 -11.89 -7.37
CA SER A 31 4.91 -10.79 -7.06
C SER A 31 5.78 -10.51 -8.28
N GLY A 32 5.21 -9.80 -9.26
CA GLY A 32 5.91 -9.24 -10.40
C GLY A 32 6.61 -7.97 -9.98
N ASP A 33 7.93 -8.00 -10.13
CA ASP A 33 8.85 -6.87 -10.16
C ASP A 33 8.96 -6.00 -8.89
N SER A 34 10.12 -6.13 -8.25
CA SER A 34 10.64 -5.30 -7.17
C SER A 34 10.66 -3.81 -7.53
N SER A 35 9.68 -3.03 -7.04
CA SER A 35 9.88 -1.61 -6.65
C SER A 35 8.59 -0.85 -6.28
N VAL A 36 7.39 -1.39 -6.55
CA VAL A 36 6.16 -0.70 -6.15
C VAL A 36 5.86 -1.02 -4.69
N LYS A 37 6.22 -0.10 -3.78
CA LYS A 37 5.82 -0.18 -2.37
C LYS A 37 4.32 -0.40 -2.27
N SER A 38 3.90 -1.39 -1.48
CA SER A 38 2.49 -1.58 -1.21
C SER A 38 1.93 -0.31 -0.57
N PHE A 39 0.64 -0.02 -0.78
CA PHE A 39 -0.02 1.09 -0.09
C PHE A 39 0.16 1.00 1.43
N LYS A 40 0.08 -0.21 1.99
CA LYS A 40 0.36 -0.49 3.40
C LYS A 40 1.75 -0.02 3.82
N ASP A 41 2.76 -0.32 3.02
CA ASP A 41 4.16 0.02 3.32
C ASP A 41 4.36 1.54 3.24
N THR A 42 3.80 2.18 2.22
CA THR A 42 3.82 3.64 2.06
C THR A 42 3.10 4.35 3.21
N LEU A 43 1.93 3.83 3.62
CA LEU A 43 1.18 4.38 4.75
C LEU A 43 1.95 4.20 6.05
N SER A 44 2.52 3.02 6.29
CA SER A 44 3.33 2.73 7.48
C SER A 44 4.54 3.65 7.59
N GLU A 45 5.21 3.92 6.47
CA GLU A 45 6.32 4.87 6.43
C GLU A 45 5.87 6.31 6.66
N ALA A 46 4.74 6.72 6.07
CA ALA A 46 4.19 8.04 6.31
C ALA A 46 3.87 8.26 7.80
N VAL A 47 3.30 7.25 8.47
CA VAL A 47 3.07 7.27 9.92
C VAL A 47 4.39 7.42 10.68
N GLY A 48 5.40 6.61 10.33
CA GLY A 48 6.72 6.68 10.93
C GLY A 48 7.36 8.05 10.78
N LYS A 49 7.24 8.66 9.59
CA LYS A 49 7.78 9.98 9.29
C LYS A 49 7.10 11.09 10.07
N VAL A 50 5.78 11.02 10.28
CA VAL A 50 5.06 11.98 11.14
C VAL A 50 5.56 11.90 12.59
N ASN A 51 5.75 10.69 13.11
CA ASN A 51 6.30 10.48 14.45
C ASN A 51 7.73 11.03 14.59
N GLU A 52 8.57 10.83 13.57
CA GLU A 52 9.92 11.42 13.55
C GLU A 52 9.89 12.94 13.52
N MET A 53 9.03 13.55 12.69
CA MET A 53 8.86 15.00 12.63
C MET A 53 8.39 15.57 13.97
N GLN A 54 7.49 14.88 14.66
CA GLN A 54 7.01 15.28 15.98
C GLN A 54 8.15 15.25 17.02
N LYS A 55 8.93 14.17 17.06
CA LYS A 55 10.10 14.06 17.95
C LYS A 55 11.17 15.10 17.65
N ASP A 56 11.45 15.37 16.37
CA ASP A 56 12.43 16.39 15.97
C ASP A 56 11.97 17.79 16.43
N ALA A 57 10.68 18.10 16.27
CA ALA A 57 10.10 19.35 16.77
C ALA A 57 10.22 19.46 18.30
N ASP A 58 9.93 18.38 19.04
CA ASP A 58 10.06 18.35 20.50
C ASP A 58 11.51 18.58 20.97
N ILE A 59 12.48 17.94 20.31
CA ILE A 59 13.91 18.11 20.62
C ILE A 59 14.34 19.56 20.34
N LYS A 60 13.92 20.12 19.20
CA LYS A 60 14.22 21.51 18.83
C LYS A 60 13.60 22.50 19.81
N MET A 61 12.38 22.23 20.28
CA MET A 61 11.70 23.03 21.28
C MET A 61 12.42 22.98 22.64
N GLN A 62 12.89 21.80 23.07
CA GLN A 62 13.67 21.67 24.29
C GLN A 62 15.00 22.43 24.21
N LYS A 63 15.73 22.32 23.10
CA LYS A 63 16.99 23.06 22.90
C LYS A 63 16.80 24.57 22.86
N LEU A 64 15.70 25.03 22.27
CA LEU A 64 15.32 26.44 22.29
C LEU A 64 15.00 26.91 23.72
N ALA A 65 14.22 26.13 24.48
CA ALA A 65 13.88 26.46 25.88
C ALA A 65 15.10 26.43 26.82
N ALA A 66 16.08 25.56 26.52
CA ALA A 66 17.37 25.49 27.23
C ALA A 66 18.32 26.65 26.87
N GLY A 67 17.98 27.49 25.89
CA GLY A 67 18.83 28.59 25.41
C GLY A 67 20.00 28.14 24.52
N GLU A 68 20.06 26.86 24.16
CA GLU A 68 21.11 26.28 23.31
C GLU A 68 20.91 26.55 21.82
N SER A 69 19.71 26.99 21.42
CA SER A 69 19.37 27.32 20.04
C SER A 69 18.78 28.71 19.95
N SER A 70 19.35 29.58 19.10
CA SER A 70 18.82 30.92 18.81
C SER A 70 17.83 30.92 17.64
N ASN A 71 17.57 29.75 17.05
CA ASN A 71 16.85 29.64 15.78
C ASN A 71 15.35 29.34 15.98
N ILE A 72 14.65 30.26 16.64
CA ILE A 72 13.21 30.14 16.96
C ILE A 72 12.36 29.88 15.71
N SER A 73 12.78 30.45 14.58
CA SER A 73 12.15 30.29 13.27
C SER A 73 12.19 28.85 12.77
N GLU A 74 13.30 28.12 12.98
CA GLU A 74 13.40 26.72 12.60
C GLU A 74 12.49 25.81 13.44
N VAL A 75 12.36 26.11 14.74
CA VAL A 75 11.46 25.37 15.63
C VAL A 75 10.00 25.58 15.22
N MET A 76 9.62 26.84 14.96
CA MET A 76 8.28 27.18 14.50
C MET A 76 7.96 26.51 13.16
N VAL A 77 8.89 26.53 12.20
CA VAL A 77 8.71 25.84 10.90
C VAL A 77 8.61 24.32 11.07
N ALA A 78 9.41 23.73 11.96
CA ALA A 78 9.33 22.29 12.23
C ALA A 78 7.98 21.90 12.85
N ALA A 79 7.50 22.70 13.81
CA ALA A 79 6.20 22.50 14.44
C ALA A 79 5.04 22.62 13.42
N GLU A 80 5.06 23.63 12.56
CA GLU A 80 4.03 23.83 11.53
C GLU A 80 4.00 22.65 10.53
N LYS A 81 5.18 22.17 10.12
CA LYS A 81 5.29 20.97 9.26
C LYS A 81 4.70 19.74 9.92
N ALA A 82 4.98 19.54 11.22
CA ALA A 82 4.45 18.40 11.97
C ALA A 82 2.92 18.46 12.07
N ASP A 83 2.35 19.64 12.36
CA ASP A 83 0.90 19.83 12.46
C ASP A 83 0.18 19.58 11.11
N ILE A 84 0.69 20.14 10.02
CA ILE A 84 0.15 19.88 8.67
C ILE A 84 0.20 18.38 8.33
N ALA A 85 1.32 17.73 8.61
CA ALA A 85 1.50 16.31 8.33
C ALA A 85 0.55 15.43 9.17
N LEU A 86 0.30 15.81 10.43
CA LEU A 86 -0.66 15.14 11.30
C LEU A 86 -2.10 15.28 10.78
N LYS A 87 -2.50 16.49 10.38
CA LYS A 87 -3.83 16.76 9.78
C LYS A 87 -4.06 15.92 8.51
N LEU A 88 -3.03 15.82 7.66
CA LEU A 88 -3.06 14.97 6.48
C LEU A 88 -3.23 13.50 6.87
N MET A 89 -2.47 13.00 7.85
CA MET A 89 -2.56 11.62 8.33
C MET A 89 -3.95 11.29 8.86
N MET A 90 -4.58 12.19 9.62
CA MET A 90 -5.96 12.01 10.10
C MET A 90 -6.96 11.90 8.93
N SER A 91 -6.78 12.73 7.89
CA SER A 91 -7.64 12.68 6.70
C SER A 91 -7.50 11.35 5.95
N VAL A 92 -6.26 10.85 5.81
CA VAL A 92 -6.00 9.54 5.21
C VAL A 92 -6.59 8.41 6.07
N ARG A 93 -6.40 8.46 7.39
CA ARG A 93 -7.00 7.48 8.33
C ARG A 93 -8.52 7.42 8.18
N ASN A 94 -9.18 8.58 8.16
CA ASN A 94 -10.64 8.65 7.99
C ASN A 94 -11.06 8.04 6.65
N LYS A 95 -10.38 8.38 5.56
CA LYS A 95 -10.70 7.85 4.23
C LYS A 95 -10.51 6.33 4.12
N VAL A 96 -9.51 5.77 4.81
CA VAL A 96 -9.29 4.31 4.87
C VAL A 96 -10.40 3.62 5.66
N ILE A 97 -10.85 4.21 6.77
CA ILE A 97 -11.99 3.70 7.54
C ILE A 97 -13.27 3.75 6.70
N ASP A 98 -13.52 4.86 5.99
CA ASP A 98 -14.69 5.00 5.11
C ASP A 98 -14.68 3.95 3.99
N ALA A 99 -13.52 3.75 3.34
CA ALA A 99 -13.37 2.74 2.30
C ALA A 99 -13.64 1.32 2.81
N TYR A 100 -13.19 1.01 4.03
CA TYR A 100 -13.49 -0.27 4.67
C TYR A 100 -14.99 -0.43 4.96
N GLN A 101 -15.64 0.61 5.48
CA GLN A 101 -17.08 0.60 5.74
C GLN A 101 -17.90 0.44 4.45
N GLU A 102 -17.47 1.06 3.34
CA GLU A 102 -18.16 0.95 2.05
C GLU A 102 -18.10 -0.48 1.49
N ILE A 103 -16.94 -1.13 1.58
CA ILE A 103 -16.80 -2.54 1.16
C ILE A 103 -17.74 -3.46 1.96
N MET A 104 -17.88 -3.22 3.27
CA MET A 104 -18.81 -3.98 4.11
C MET A 104 -20.28 -3.81 3.69
N LYS A 105 -20.66 -2.60 3.26
CA LYS A 105 -22.03 -2.31 2.81
C LYS A 105 -22.37 -2.93 1.45
N MET A 106 -21.37 -3.26 0.63
CA MET A 106 -21.59 -3.95 -0.67
C MET A 106 -21.90 -5.45 -0.53
N GLN A 107 -21.59 -6.06 0.62
CA GLN A 107 -21.74 -7.52 0.82
C GLN A 107 -23.04 -7.93 1.53
N VAL A 108 -23.92 -6.99 1.86
CA VAL A 108 -25.24 -7.26 2.46
C VAL A 108 -26.35 -7.24 1.42
#